data_AF-A0A967VRE1-F1
#
_entry.id   AF-A0A967VRE1-F1
#
_cell.length_a   1.000
_cell.length_b   1.000
_cell.length_c   1.000
_cell.angle_alpha   90.00
_cell.angle_beta   90.00
_cell.angle_gamma   90.00
#
_symmetry.space_group_name_H-M   'P 1'
#
loop_
_entity.id
_entity.type
_entity.pdbx_description
1 polymer ?
#
loop_
_entity_poly.entity_id
_entity_poly.type
_entity_poly.pdbx_seq_one_letter_code
_entity_poly.pdbx_strand_id
1 'polypeptide(L)'
;MNRLPRSIPCLLLALLATAGCGGDVSGPLAAVSVELELQGLRALDPETEGVYEAWVIDADGGIASAGRFEWPADGRVTLASPVDRPEHFMLTVEPPGDADDAPSPLKLLGGAFEGGTAVLDVNRYVTAGIPLEERPGT
;
A
#
# COMPACT_ATOMS: atom_id res chain seq x y z
N MET A 1 55.30 55.38 4.02
CA MET A 1 55.72 55.97 5.32
C MET A 1 54.66 55.67 6.35
N ASN A 2 55.10 55.00 7.41
CA ASN A 2 54.36 54.35 8.50
C ASN A 2 53.40 55.30 9.25
N ARG A 3 52.31 54.75 9.84
CA ARG A 3 52.03 54.72 11.30
C ARG A 3 50.93 53.69 11.66
N LEU A 4 51.31 52.63 12.37
CA LEU A 4 50.50 51.87 13.34
C LEU A 4 50.36 52.70 14.65
N PRO A 5 49.62 52.33 15.72
CA PRO A 5 48.66 51.23 15.96
C PRO A 5 47.35 51.72 16.66
N ARG A 6 46.31 50.88 16.78
CA ARG A 6 45.42 50.92 17.95
C ARG A 6 44.96 49.51 18.31
N SER A 7 45.49 49.03 19.44
CA SER A 7 45.09 47.81 20.12
C SER A 7 43.61 47.85 20.46
N ILE A 8 42.86 46.80 20.12
CA ILE A 8 41.46 46.60 20.47
C ILE A 8 41.42 45.60 21.64
N PRO A 9 41.08 46.02 22.87
CA PRO A 9 40.69 45.10 23.92
C PRO A 9 39.18 45.13 24.16
N CYS A 10 38.66 44.00 24.64
CA CYS A 10 37.29 43.77 25.13
C CYS A 10 36.23 43.83 24.02
N LEU A 11 35.28 42.89 23.90
CA LEU A 11 34.53 42.28 24.98
C LEU A 11 33.90 40.99 24.42
N LEU A 12 34.17 39.86 25.07
CA LEU A 12 33.35 38.66 24.96
C LEU A 12 31.92 39.03 25.38
N LEU A 13 30.99 39.02 24.45
CA LEU A 13 29.57 39.03 24.75
C LEU A 13 28.89 37.94 23.92
N ALA A 14 28.84 36.75 24.53
CA ALA A 14 27.92 35.71 24.13
C ALA A 14 26.50 36.19 24.44
N LEU A 15 25.69 36.41 23.40
CA LEU A 15 24.24 36.49 23.53
C LEU A 15 23.64 35.34 22.72
N LEU A 16 23.05 34.40 23.47
CA LEU A 16 22.16 33.37 22.99
C LEU A 16 20.96 34.05 22.28
N ALA A 17 20.73 33.72 21.03
CA ALA A 17 19.43 33.90 20.38
C ALA A 17 18.92 32.51 19.99
N THR A 18 17.81 32.16 20.60
CA THR A 18 17.09 30.90 20.59
C THR A 18 16.83 30.38 19.17
N ALA A 19 17.32 29.17 18.89
CA ALA A 19 16.79 28.34 17.82
C ALA A 19 15.30 28.11 18.10
N GLY A 20 14.45 28.85 17.40
CA GLY A 20 13.03 28.52 17.28
C GLY A 20 12.93 27.24 16.45
N CYS A 21 13.04 26.09 17.12
CA CYS A 21 12.61 24.83 16.56
C CYS A 21 11.08 24.89 16.58
N GLY A 22 10.49 25.39 15.48
CA GLY A 22 9.13 25.04 15.15
C GLY A 22 9.11 23.52 15.08
N GLY A 23 8.48 22.91 16.09
CA GLY A 23 8.36 21.47 16.18
C GLY A 23 7.41 21.00 15.10
N ASP A 24 7.91 20.91 13.87
CA ASP A 24 7.31 20.09 12.84
C ASP A 24 7.42 18.66 13.38
N VAL A 25 6.34 18.18 13.99
CA VAL A 25 6.19 16.76 14.33
C VAL A 25 6.00 15.97 13.04
N SER A 26 7.03 15.98 12.20
CA SER A 26 7.23 15.01 11.14
C SER A 26 7.78 13.74 11.78
N GLY A 27 6.97 13.13 12.65
CA GLY A 27 7.14 11.71 12.97
C GLY A 27 6.83 10.91 11.71
N PRO A 28 7.39 9.70 11.54
CA PRO A 28 6.95 8.80 10.47
C PRO A 28 5.43 8.65 10.56
N LEU A 29 4.72 8.89 9.45
CA LEU A 29 3.32 8.51 9.37
C LEU A 29 3.24 7.02 9.70
N ALA A 30 2.30 6.64 10.57
CA ALA A 30 2.11 5.23 10.89
C ALA A 30 1.76 4.50 9.59
N ALA A 31 2.47 3.41 9.31
CA ALA A 31 2.21 2.62 8.11
C ALA A 31 0.77 2.10 8.13
N VAL A 32 0.04 2.32 7.03
CA VAL A 32 -1.30 1.76 6.87
C VAL A 32 -1.16 0.28 6.55
N SER A 33 -1.82 -0.56 7.33
CA SER A 33 -1.86 -2.01 7.11
C SER A 33 -3.27 -2.44 6.73
N VAL A 34 -3.37 -3.36 5.77
CA VAL A 34 -4.62 -4.01 5.39
C VAL A 34 -4.58 -5.44 5.93
N GLU A 35 -5.55 -5.78 6.78
CA GLU A 35 -5.75 -7.14 7.25
C GLU A 35 -6.88 -7.78 6.45
N LEU A 36 -6.63 -8.97 5.91
CA LEU A 36 -7.57 -9.71 5.11
C LEU A 36 -7.79 -11.08 5.74
N GLU A 37 -9.05 -11.40 6.03
CA GLU A 37 -9.50 -12.68 6.54
C GLU A 37 -10.56 -13.26 5.60
N LEU A 38 -10.19 -14.29 4.83
CA LEU A 38 -11.10 -14.95 3.89
C LEU A 38 -11.05 -16.47 4.07
N GLN A 39 -12.20 -17.10 3.88
CA GLN A 39 -12.34 -18.55 3.87
C GLN A 39 -12.64 -19.05 2.47
N GLY A 40 -12.18 -20.26 2.15
CA GLY A 40 -12.48 -20.94 0.88
C GLY A 40 -11.54 -20.62 -0.28
N LEU A 41 -10.56 -19.72 -0.10
CA LEU A 41 -9.43 -19.61 -0.99
C LEU A 41 -8.39 -20.70 -0.67
N ARG A 42 -7.72 -21.19 -1.70
CA ARG A 42 -6.65 -22.18 -1.61
C ARG A 42 -5.35 -21.58 -2.09
N ALA A 43 -4.23 -22.19 -1.75
CA ALA A 43 -2.98 -21.90 -2.43
C ALA A 43 -3.10 -22.23 -3.94
N LEU A 44 -2.48 -21.37 -4.75
CA LEU A 44 -2.36 -21.55 -6.21
C LEU A 44 -0.96 -22.06 -6.53
N ASP A 45 -0.86 -22.87 -7.56
CA ASP A 45 0.43 -23.22 -8.16
C ASP A 45 0.94 -22.03 -9.01
N PRO A 46 2.08 -21.41 -8.67
CA PRO A 46 2.55 -20.19 -9.34
C PRO A 46 3.00 -20.42 -10.79
N GLU A 47 3.30 -21.66 -11.20
CA GLU A 47 3.73 -21.98 -12.56
C GLU A 47 2.56 -22.25 -13.50
N THR A 48 1.45 -22.77 -12.97
CA THR A 48 0.31 -23.23 -13.77
C THR A 48 -0.98 -22.45 -13.55
N GLU A 49 -1.16 -21.85 -12.38
CA GLU A 49 -2.40 -21.17 -11.96
C GLU A 49 -2.18 -19.68 -11.69
N GLY A 50 -0.99 -19.31 -11.23
CA GLY A 50 -0.60 -17.92 -10.97
C GLY A 50 -0.49 -17.59 -9.49
N VAL A 51 -0.51 -16.31 -9.17
CA VAL A 51 -0.37 -15.80 -7.79
C VAL A 51 -1.46 -14.79 -7.46
N TYR A 52 -1.78 -14.65 -6.18
CA TYR A 52 -2.66 -13.57 -5.75
C TYR A 52 -1.91 -12.24 -5.75
N GLU A 53 -2.58 -11.17 -6.18
CA GLU A 53 -2.09 -9.82 -6.00
C GLU A 53 -3.17 -8.94 -5.37
N ALA A 54 -2.76 -8.23 -4.32
CA ALA A 54 -3.62 -7.28 -3.65
C ALA A 54 -3.37 -5.88 -4.22
N TRP A 55 -4.46 -5.15 -4.41
CA TRP A 55 -4.45 -3.80 -4.95
C TRP A 55 -5.24 -2.89 -4.02
N VAL A 56 -4.71 -1.69 -3.82
CA VAL A 56 -5.41 -0.60 -3.14
C VAL A 56 -5.63 0.55 -4.11
N ILE A 57 -6.79 1.18 -3.97
CA ILE A 57 -7.24 2.24 -4.86
C ILE A 57 -7.50 3.47 -3.99
N ASP A 58 -6.92 4.60 -4.36
CA ASP A 58 -7.11 5.88 -3.66
C ASP A 58 -8.38 6.63 -4.12
N ALA A 59 -8.62 7.81 -3.54
CA ALA A 59 -9.78 8.64 -3.84
C ALA A 59 -9.77 9.24 -5.26
N ASP A 60 -8.60 9.35 -5.87
CA ASP A 60 -8.41 9.86 -7.23
C ASP A 60 -8.51 8.74 -8.28
N GLY A 61 -8.70 7.49 -7.83
CA GLY A 61 -8.76 6.30 -8.68
C GLY A 61 -7.39 5.72 -9.04
N GLY A 62 -6.31 6.20 -8.41
CA GLY A 62 -4.98 5.64 -8.53
C GLY A 62 -4.93 4.23 -7.96
N ILE A 63 -4.42 3.28 -8.73
CA ILE A 63 -4.33 1.87 -8.35
C ILE A 63 -2.86 1.54 -8.06
N ALA A 64 -2.60 0.95 -6.90
CA ALA A 64 -1.25 0.54 -6.50
C ALA A 64 -1.25 -0.88 -5.94
N SER A 65 -0.24 -1.66 -6.31
CA SER A 65 -0.03 -3.00 -5.78
C SER A 65 0.41 -2.94 -4.32
N ALA A 66 -0.31 -3.67 -3.47
CA ALA A 66 0.07 -3.98 -2.10
C ALA A 66 0.90 -5.27 -2.00
N GLY A 67 1.21 -5.90 -3.14
CA GLY A 67 2.11 -7.04 -3.26
C GLY A 67 1.44 -8.33 -3.71
N ARG A 68 2.27 -9.21 -4.29
CA ARG A 68 1.93 -10.59 -4.66
C ARG A 68 2.20 -11.54 -3.51
N PHE A 69 1.34 -12.55 -3.34
CA PHE A 69 1.45 -13.51 -2.25
C PHE A 69 0.79 -14.86 -2.56
N GLU A 70 1.21 -15.89 -1.82
CA GLU A 70 0.52 -17.18 -1.75
C GLU A 70 -0.53 -17.12 -0.65
N TRP A 71 -1.72 -17.68 -0.89
CA TRP A 71 -2.77 -17.67 0.11
C TRP A 71 -2.43 -18.61 1.29
N PRO A 72 -2.38 -18.10 2.52
CA PRO A 72 -2.01 -18.90 3.67
C PRO A 72 -3.14 -19.84 4.10
N ALA A 73 -2.77 -21.00 4.64
CA ALA A 73 -3.72 -22.04 5.02
C ALA A 73 -4.68 -21.63 6.17
N ASP A 74 -4.31 -20.64 6.97
CA ASP A 74 -5.14 -20.08 8.04
C ASP A 74 -6.12 -19.00 7.55
N GLY A 75 -6.05 -18.63 6.27
CA GLY A 75 -6.96 -17.67 5.65
C GLY A 75 -6.68 -16.21 6.00
N ARG A 76 -5.52 -15.88 6.58
CA ARG A 76 -5.20 -14.52 7.04
C ARG A 76 -3.93 -13.97 6.44
N VAL A 77 -4.00 -12.77 5.87
CA VAL A 77 -2.83 -12.04 5.38
C VAL A 77 -2.85 -10.60 5.86
N THR A 78 -1.67 -10.08 6.22
CA THR A 78 -1.47 -8.66 6.53
C THR A 78 -0.55 -8.06 5.48
N LEU A 79 -1.00 -6.98 4.86
CA LEU A 79 -0.30 -6.31 3.77
C LEU A 79 -0.01 -4.86 4.16
N ALA A 80 1.15 -4.35 3.79
CA ALA A 80 1.43 -2.94 3.87
C ALA A 80 0.73 -2.22 2.71
N SER A 81 -0.08 -1.20 3.03
CA SER A 81 -0.71 -0.38 2.00
C SER A 81 0.34 0.56 1.38
N PRO A 82 0.52 0.59 0.04
CA PRO A 82 1.34 1.59 -0.63
C PRO A 82 0.71 2.99 -0.64
N VAL A 83 -0.53 3.13 -0.18
CA VAL A 83 -1.25 4.41 -0.13
C VAL A 83 -1.66 4.75 1.31
N ASP A 84 -1.50 6.02 1.69
CA ASP A 84 -1.81 6.53 3.04
C ASP A 84 -3.31 6.59 3.33
N ARG A 85 -4.14 6.67 2.28
CA ARG A 85 -5.61 6.74 2.36
C ARG A 85 -6.25 5.82 1.32
N PRO A 86 -6.27 4.49 1.56
CA PRO A 86 -6.94 3.56 0.67
C PRO A 86 -8.47 3.76 0.76
N GLU A 87 -9.12 3.87 -0.38
CA GLU A 87 -10.58 4.00 -0.50
C GLU A 87 -11.22 2.68 -0.96
N HIS A 88 -10.53 1.88 -1.78
CA HIS A 88 -10.98 0.54 -2.14
C HIS A 88 -9.85 -0.48 -2.09
N PHE A 89 -10.23 -1.74 -1.92
CA PHE A 89 -9.40 -2.92 -2.05
C PHE A 89 -9.87 -3.79 -3.21
N MET A 90 -8.94 -4.43 -3.90
CA MET A 90 -9.20 -5.41 -4.94
C MET A 90 -8.17 -6.54 -4.86
N LEU A 91 -8.62 -7.78 -5.05
CA LEU A 91 -7.78 -8.97 -5.15
C LEU A 91 -7.89 -9.55 -6.57
N THR A 92 -6.76 -9.84 -7.19
CA THR A 92 -6.67 -10.49 -8.50
C THR A 92 -5.91 -11.81 -8.43
N VAL A 93 -6.04 -12.62 -9.48
CA VAL A 93 -5.09 -13.67 -9.82
C VAL A 93 -4.25 -13.20 -10.99
N GLU A 94 -2.95 -13.06 -10.76
CA GLU A 94 -1.96 -12.74 -11.79
C GLU A 94 -1.51 -14.03 -12.49
N PRO A 95 -1.64 -14.12 -13.83
CA PRO A 95 -1.20 -15.30 -14.58
C PRO A 95 0.28 -15.63 -14.37
N PRO A 96 0.69 -16.91 -14.53
CA PRO A 96 2.10 -17.29 -14.51
C PRO A 96 2.93 -16.48 -15.51
N GLY A 97 4.00 -15.85 -15.00
CA GLY A 97 4.90 -15.04 -15.82
C GLY A 97 4.38 -13.64 -16.18
N ASP A 98 3.28 -13.18 -15.58
CA ASP A 98 2.79 -11.81 -15.78
C ASP A 98 3.76 -10.78 -15.17
N ALA A 99 4.11 -9.79 -15.99
CA ALA A 99 5.01 -8.69 -15.67
C ALA A 99 4.34 -7.33 -15.90
N ASP A 100 3.03 -7.29 -16.20
CA ASP A 100 2.27 -6.05 -16.20
C ASP A 100 2.21 -5.49 -14.76
N ASP A 101 2.31 -4.17 -14.66
CA ASP A 101 2.19 -3.41 -13.42
C ASP A 101 0.71 -3.01 -13.15
N ALA A 102 -0.21 -3.42 -14.03
CA ALA A 102 -1.64 -3.23 -13.89
C ALA A 102 -2.34 -4.49 -13.33
N PRO A 103 -3.51 -4.33 -12.68
CA PRO A 103 -4.28 -5.46 -12.19
C PRO A 103 -4.75 -6.39 -13.31
N SER A 104 -4.56 -7.70 -13.12
CA SER A 104 -5.11 -8.71 -14.00
C SER A 104 -6.63 -8.57 -14.19
N PRO A 105 -7.15 -8.94 -15.39
CA PRO A 105 -8.60 -9.03 -15.62
C PRO A 105 -9.27 -10.12 -14.77
N LEU A 106 -8.52 -11.07 -14.20
CA LEU A 106 -9.01 -12.11 -13.29
C LEU A 106 -9.17 -11.56 -11.88
N LYS A 107 -10.15 -10.69 -11.71
CA LYS A 107 -10.48 -10.12 -10.40
C LYS A 107 -11.29 -11.14 -9.61
N LEU A 108 -11.04 -11.26 -8.32
CA LEU A 108 -11.74 -12.20 -7.45
C LEU A 108 -12.78 -11.51 -6.60
N LEU A 109 -12.36 -10.45 -5.94
CA LEU A 109 -13.16 -9.74 -4.95
C LEU A 109 -12.62 -8.34 -4.73
N GLY A 110 -13.44 -7.49 -4.14
CA GLY A 110 -13.05 -6.16 -3.73
C GLY A 110 -14.20 -5.44 -3.05
N GLY A 111 -13.89 -4.27 -2.51
CA GLY A 111 -14.83 -3.49 -1.71
C GLY A 111 -14.26 -2.13 -1.36
N ALA A 112 -15.16 -1.20 -1.05
CA ALA A 112 -14.78 0.11 -0.51
C ALA A 112 -14.48 -0.01 0.98
N PHE A 113 -13.52 0.77 1.47
CA PHE A 113 -13.31 0.94 2.89
C PHE A 113 -14.32 1.94 3.46
N GLU A 114 -15.05 1.52 4.50
CA GLU A 114 -15.94 2.36 5.29
C GLU A 114 -15.52 2.25 6.76
N GLY A 115 -15.10 3.36 7.36
CA GLY A 115 -14.63 3.37 8.75
C GLY A 115 -13.41 2.48 9.03
N GLY A 116 -12.57 2.24 8.02
CA GLY A 116 -11.37 1.38 8.11
C GLY A 116 -11.63 -0.11 7.92
N THR A 117 -12.86 -0.51 7.58
CA THR A 117 -13.21 -1.90 7.24
C THR A 117 -13.81 -1.94 5.84
N ALA A 118 -13.51 -2.98 5.07
CA ALA A 118 -14.16 -3.22 3.78
C ALA A 118 -14.94 -4.53 3.82
N VAL A 119 -16.17 -4.52 3.29
CA VAL A 119 -16.89 -5.76 2.97
C VAL A 119 -16.54 -6.13 1.54
N LEU A 120 -15.95 -7.31 1.36
CA LEU A 120 -15.47 -7.76 0.06
C LEU A 120 -16.51 -8.69 -0.59
N ASP A 121 -16.82 -8.45 -1.86
CA ASP A 121 -17.80 -9.23 -2.62
C ASP A 121 -17.22 -9.61 -3.99
N VAL A 122 -17.65 -10.78 -4.50
CA VAL A 122 -17.33 -11.33 -5.83
C VAL A 122 -18.18 -10.70 -6.94
N ASN A 123 -19.37 -10.16 -6.62
CA ASN A 123 -20.40 -9.73 -7.57
C ASN A 123 -19.98 -8.61 -8.53
N ARG A 124 -18.84 -7.95 -8.28
CA ARG A 124 -18.31 -6.86 -9.12
C ARG A 124 -16.98 -7.20 -9.80
N TYR A 125 -16.50 -8.43 -9.63
CA TYR A 125 -15.15 -8.82 -10.02
C TYR A 125 -15.06 -10.07 -10.90
N VAL A 126 -16.19 -10.74 -11.19
CA VAL A 126 -16.20 -11.87 -12.14
C VAL A 126 -15.72 -11.42 -13.53
N THR A 127 -14.70 -12.11 -14.04
CA THR A 127 -14.00 -11.92 -15.32
C THR A 127 -14.97 -11.63 -16.48
N ALA A 128 -14.51 -10.81 -17.42
CA ALA A 128 -15.23 -10.39 -18.62
C ALA A 128 -15.90 -11.57 -19.38
N GLY A 129 -17.20 -11.74 -19.16
CA GLY A 129 -18.11 -12.40 -20.10
C GLY A 129 -18.15 -13.93 -20.11
N ILE A 130 -17.51 -14.63 -19.16
CA ILE A 130 -17.71 -16.07 -19.00
C ILE A 130 -18.72 -16.30 -17.87
N PRO A 131 -19.94 -16.82 -18.16
CA PRO A 131 -20.87 -17.21 -17.12
C PRO A 131 -20.20 -18.21 -16.17
N LEU A 132 -20.42 -18.07 -14.86
CA LEU A 132 -20.04 -19.11 -13.91
C LEU A 132 -20.72 -20.41 -14.35
N GLU A 133 -19.93 -21.44 -14.67
CA GLU A 133 -20.50 -22.77 -14.91
C GLU A 133 -21.15 -23.25 -13.61
N GLU A 134 -22.38 -23.73 -13.70
CA GLU A 134 -23.07 -24.34 -12.54
C GLU A 134 -22.28 -25.52 -11.95
N ARG A 135 -21.37 -26.11 -12.73
CA ARG A 135 -20.47 -27.20 -12.35
C ARG A 135 -19.09 -27.05 -12.97
N PRO A 136 -18.11 -26.52 -12.25
CA PRO A 136 -16.73 -26.47 -12.74
C PRO A 136 -16.18 -27.90 -12.92
N GLY A 137 -15.67 -28.21 -14.12
CA GLY A 137 -14.88 -29.42 -14.39
C GLY A 137 -15.64 -30.69 -14.80
N THR A 138 -16.80 -30.57 -15.46
CA THR A 138 -17.49 -31.68 -16.15
C THR A 138 -17.28 -31.68 -17.66
#